data_AF-A0A4Q3N2N4-F1
#
_entry.id   AF-A0A4Q3N2N4-F1
#
_cell.length_a   1.000
_cell.length_b   1.000
_cell.length_c   1.000
_cell.angle_alpha   90.00
_cell.angle_beta   90.00
_cell.angle_gamma   90.00
#
_symmetry.space_group_name_H-M   'P 1'
#
loop_
_entity.id
_entity.type
_entity.pdbx_description
1 polymer ?
#
loop_
_entity_poly.entity_id
_entity_poly.type
_entity_poly.pdbx_seq_one_letter_code
_entity_poly.pdbx_strand_id
1 'polypeptide(L)'
;MTPLNSSTAGAPAAPSAVARPLTRDDYRTLGLSALGGTLEFYDFVIYVFFATVLGGLFFPVDMPDWLRQLQTFGIFAAGYLARPLGGIIIAHFGDKLGRKKMFSLSIFLMAVPTLVIGLLPTYAAIGVAAPLLLLAMRVLQGAAIGGEMPGAWVFVAEHVPANRYGLGIGTLTAGITGGILLGSLVAIALNSYYSPAEVADFAWRIPFILGGVFGLVSVYLRRFLQETPVFQDLATRRNVARELPVKTILREHRAAVVLVGLLTWVLSAAIVVVILMTPTYLQKVHQVPVTLALEANAVATLMLTLGCVLVGWASDRFGTRAVML
;
A
#
# COMPACT_ATOMS: atom_id res chain seq x y z
N MET A 1 42.20 53.44 -3.31
CA MET A 1 41.58 53.25 -1.98
C MET A 1 40.09 53.42 -2.22
N THR A 2 39.19 52.44 -2.15
CA THR A 2 39.12 51.14 -1.48
C THR A 2 37.91 50.41 -2.11
N PRO A 3 37.98 49.14 -2.54
CA PRO A 3 36.78 48.42 -2.97
C PRO A 3 36.02 47.86 -1.75
N LEU A 4 34.71 48.07 -1.72
CA LEU A 4 33.80 47.51 -0.71
C LEU A 4 33.59 46.02 -0.98
N ASN A 5 34.23 45.19 -0.17
CA ASN A 5 33.93 43.77 -0.01
C ASN A 5 32.53 43.63 0.61
N SER A 6 31.53 43.25 -0.18
CA SER A 6 30.27 42.72 0.36
C SER A 6 30.45 41.24 0.68
N SER A 7 30.72 40.93 1.95
CA SER A 7 30.75 39.56 2.46
C SER A 7 29.35 38.95 2.35
N THR A 8 29.16 38.04 1.40
CA THR A 8 28.05 37.10 1.43
C THR A 8 28.33 36.13 2.58
N ALA A 9 27.67 36.38 3.73
CA ALA A 9 27.64 35.42 4.83
C ALA A 9 27.04 34.12 4.30
N GLY A 10 27.89 33.11 4.11
CA GLY A 10 27.49 31.78 3.66
C GLY A 10 26.50 31.18 4.65
N ALA A 11 25.31 30.85 4.16
CA ALA A 11 24.39 30.00 4.90
C ALA A 11 25.12 28.68 5.26
N PRO A 12 24.95 28.13 6.48
CA PRO A 12 25.58 26.87 6.83
C PRO A 12 25.07 25.79 5.87
N ALA A 13 26.00 25.20 5.10
CA ALA A 13 25.70 24.05 4.26
C ALA A 13 25.10 22.94 5.14
N ALA A 14 23.92 22.45 4.76
CA ALA A 14 23.34 21.27 5.40
C ALA A 14 24.40 20.15 5.42
N PRO A 15 24.58 19.42 6.54
CA PRO A 15 25.59 18.38 6.62
C PRO A 15 25.36 17.39 5.48
N SER A 16 26.36 17.28 4.61
CA SER A 16 26.33 16.35 3.49
C SER A 16 26.11 14.95 4.03
N ALA A 17 25.01 14.31 3.61
CA ALA A 17 24.68 12.95 4.01
C ALA A 17 25.85 12.03 3.62
N VAL A 18 26.65 11.65 4.61
CA VAL A 18 27.88 10.87 4.42
C VAL A 18 27.52 9.53 3.78
N ALA A 19 28.17 9.21 2.67
CA ALA A 19 28.01 7.92 1.99
C ALA A 19 28.53 6.79 2.91
N ARG A 20 27.62 6.17 3.67
CA ARG A 20 27.90 5.03 4.55
C ARG A 20 27.31 3.74 3.98
N PRO A 21 27.86 2.55 4.28
CA PRO A 21 27.19 1.29 3.98
C PRO A 21 25.90 1.15 4.82
N LEU A 22 24.95 0.35 4.32
CA LEU A 22 23.74 -0.02 5.06
C LEU A 22 24.13 -0.86 6.29
N THR A 23 23.65 -0.46 7.46
CA THR A 23 23.87 -1.20 8.72
C THR A 23 22.81 -2.27 8.90
N ARG A 24 23.02 -3.19 9.86
CA ARG A 24 22.00 -4.20 10.22
C ARG A 24 20.68 -3.56 10.66
N ASP A 25 20.74 -2.41 11.31
CA ASP A 25 19.56 -1.68 11.75
C ASP A 25 18.79 -1.04 10.58
N ASP A 26 19.48 -0.59 9.53
CA ASP A 26 18.84 -0.12 8.30
C ASP A 26 18.08 -1.27 7.60
N TYR A 27 18.70 -2.44 7.47
CA TYR A 27 18.05 -3.63 6.89
C TYR A 27 16.86 -4.11 7.73
N ARG A 28 16.99 -4.07 9.06
CA ARG A 28 15.88 -4.40 9.97
C ARG A 28 14.71 -3.43 9.78
N THR A 29 15.01 -2.14 9.70
CA THR A 29 14.00 -1.08 9.50
C THR A 29 13.33 -1.19 8.13
N LEU A 30 14.10 -1.43 7.06
CA LEU A 30 13.60 -1.65 5.70
C LEU A 30 12.71 -2.88 5.63
N GLY A 31 13.17 -4.02 6.15
CA GLY A 31 12.43 -5.27 6.12
C GLY A 31 11.10 -5.17 6.86
N LEU A 32 11.06 -4.46 7.99
CA LEU A 32 9.83 -4.32 8.76
C LEU A 32 8.86 -3.29 8.17
N SER A 33 9.39 -2.24 7.53
CA SER A 33 8.58 -1.30 6.75
C SER A 33 7.97 -2.01 5.54
N ALA A 34 8.77 -2.83 4.84
CA ALA A 34 8.33 -3.67 3.75
C ALA A 34 7.26 -4.68 4.19
N LEU A 35 7.42 -5.34 5.34
CA LEU A 35 6.42 -6.29 5.87
C LEU A 35 5.06 -5.65 6.15
N GLY A 36 5.01 -4.40 6.61
CA GLY A 36 3.75 -3.66 6.69
C GLY A 36 3.10 -3.53 5.32
N GLY A 37 3.85 -2.99 4.37
CA GLY A 37 3.37 -2.81 3.00
C GLY A 37 2.96 -4.10 2.28
N THR A 38 3.67 -5.20 2.54
CA THR A 38 3.32 -6.53 2.02
C THR A 38 1.94 -6.94 2.50
N LEU A 39 1.66 -6.84 3.80
CA LEU A 39 0.37 -7.25 4.36
C LEU A 39 -0.75 -6.30 3.93
N GLU A 40 -0.45 -5.01 3.80
CA GLU A 40 -1.42 -4.05 3.31
C GLU A 40 -1.91 -4.41 1.90
N PHE A 41 -0.96 -4.67 1.00
CA PHE A 41 -1.28 -4.98 -0.39
C PHE A 41 -1.79 -6.41 -0.58
N TYR A 42 -1.46 -7.34 0.33
CA TYR A 42 -2.05 -8.67 0.37
C TYR A 42 -3.58 -8.60 0.48
N ASP A 43 -4.10 -7.98 1.55
CA ASP A 43 -5.55 -7.89 1.81
C ASP A 43 -6.29 -7.17 0.69
N PHE A 44 -5.64 -6.15 0.15
CA PHE A 44 -6.16 -5.34 -0.93
C PHE A 44 -6.37 -6.14 -2.22
N VAL A 45 -5.37 -6.96 -2.59
CA VAL A 45 -5.38 -7.78 -3.80
C VAL A 45 -6.29 -8.99 -3.68
N ILE A 46 -6.33 -9.64 -2.50
CA ILE A 46 -7.23 -10.77 -2.24
C ILE A 46 -8.68 -10.40 -2.57
N TYR A 47 -9.15 -9.23 -2.15
CA TYR A 47 -10.50 -8.80 -2.49
C TYR A 47 -10.74 -8.68 -3.99
N VAL A 48 -9.77 -8.20 -4.77
CA VAL A 48 -9.90 -8.06 -6.23
C VAL A 48 -9.97 -9.43 -6.89
N PHE A 49 -9.10 -10.35 -6.50
CA PHE A 49 -9.10 -11.70 -7.06
C PHE A 49 -10.38 -12.47 -6.74
N PHE A 50 -10.95 -12.24 -5.55
CA PHE A 50 -12.22 -12.84 -5.15
C PHE A 50 -13.44 -11.95 -5.46
N ALA A 51 -13.29 -10.85 -6.21
CA ALA A 51 -14.38 -9.90 -6.46
C ALA A 51 -15.58 -10.58 -7.14
N THR A 52 -15.35 -11.47 -8.11
CA THR A 52 -16.43 -12.21 -8.77
C THR A 52 -17.20 -13.10 -7.78
N VAL A 53 -16.49 -13.78 -6.88
CA VAL A 53 -17.06 -14.66 -5.85
C VAL A 53 -17.83 -13.83 -4.81
N LEU A 54 -17.21 -12.78 -4.28
CA LEU A 54 -17.85 -11.85 -3.34
C LEU A 54 -19.08 -11.19 -3.94
N GLY A 55 -19.03 -10.85 -5.23
CA GLY A 55 -20.17 -10.35 -5.98
C GLY A 55 -21.38 -11.27 -5.88
N GLY A 56 -21.18 -12.59 -6.06
CA GLY A 56 -22.25 -13.59 -5.98
C GLY A 56 -22.75 -13.83 -4.55
N LEU A 57 -21.92 -13.59 -3.53
CA LEU A 57 -22.25 -13.88 -2.13
C LEU A 57 -22.85 -12.70 -1.36
N PHE A 58 -22.44 -11.47 -1.68
CA PHE A 58 -22.80 -10.27 -0.92
C PHE A 58 -23.88 -9.43 -1.60
N PHE A 59 -24.31 -9.77 -2.82
CA PHE A 59 -25.35 -9.05 -3.53
C PHE A 59 -26.51 -9.98 -3.93
N PRO A 60 -27.70 -9.42 -4.23
CA PRO A 60 -28.87 -10.22 -4.62
C PRO A 60 -28.58 -11.10 -5.85
N VAL A 61 -29.14 -12.32 -5.85
CA VAL A 61 -28.99 -13.29 -6.95
C VAL A 61 -29.64 -12.79 -8.24
N ASP A 62 -30.75 -12.05 -8.11
CA ASP A 62 -31.56 -11.54 -9.22
C ASP A 62 -30.97 -10.30 -9.90
N MET A 63 -29.84 -9.80 -9.39
CA MET A 63 -29.17 -8.62 -9.92
C MET A 63 -28.42 -8.94 -11.23
N PRO A 64 -28.52 -8.08 -12.26
CA PRO A 64 -27.71 -8.21 -13.47
C PRO A 64 -26.20 -8.24 -13.15
N ASP A 65 -25.45 -9.11 -13.83
CA ASP A 65 -24.02 -9.31 -13.56
C ASP A 65 -23.18 -8.02 -13.65
N TRP A 66 -23.50 -7.14 -14.61
CA TRP A 66 -22.82 -5.87 -14.77
C TRP A 66 -23.00 -4.96 -13.54
N LEU A 67 -24.19 -4.97 -12.92
CA LEU A 67 -24.50 -4.14 -11.76
C LEU A 67 -23.85 -4.71 -10.50
N ARG A 68 -23.87 -6.04 -10.34
CA ARG A 68 -23.15 -6.74 -9.27
C ARG A 68 -21.65 -6.46 -9.32
N GLN A 69 -21.08 -6.49 -10.52
CA GLN A 69 -19.68 -6.16 -10.73
C GLN A 69 -19.40 -4.67 -10.44
N LEU A 70 -20.25 -3.77 -10.95
CA LEU A 70 -20.15 -2.33 -10.67
C LEU A 70 -20.20 -2.05 -9.16
N GLN A 71 -21.07 -2.71 -8.41
CA GLN A 71 -21.17 -2.52 -6.97
C GLN A 71 -19.98 -3.13 -6.21
N THR A 72 -19.47 -4.29 -6.63
CA THR A 72 -18.28 -4.90 -6.02
C THR A 72 -17.05 -4.02 -6.21
N PHE A 73 -16.80 -3.55 -7.45
CA PHE A 73 -15.74 -2.59 -7.72
C PHE A 73 -16.04 -1.19 -7.16
N GLY A 74 -17.31 -0.84 -6.96
CA GLY A 74 -17.74 0.37 -6.29
C GLY A 74 -17.35 0.37 -4.80
N ILE A 75 -17.55 -0.74 -4.10
CA ILE A 75 -17.07 -0.94 -2.72
C ILE A 75 -15.54 -0.85 -2.68
N PHE A 76 -14.86 -1.47 -3.65
CA PHE A 76 -13.41 -1.34 -3.80
C PHE A 76 -12.95 0.11 -3.97
N ALA A 77 -13.60 0.86 -4.85
CA ALA A 77 -13.33 2.28 -5.10
C ALA A 77 -13.63 3.15 -3.87
N ALA A 78 -14.69 2.84 -3.12
CA ALA A 78 -15.01 3.55 -1.87
C ALA A 78 -13.87 3.44 -0.85
N GLY A 79 -13.22 2.27 -0.75
CA GLY A 79 -12.01 2.11 0.05
C GLY A 79 -10.86 3.04 -0.39
N TYR A 80 -10.67 3.23 -1.70
CA TYR A 80 -9.69 4.21 -2.20
C TYR A 80 -10.06 5.65 -1.87
N LEU A 81 -11.33 6.02 -2.03
CA LEU A 81 -11.82 7.36 -1.71
C LEU A 81 -11.70 7.67 -0.20
N ALA A 82 -11.71 6.64 0.65
CA ALA A 82 -11.44 6.80 2.07
C ALA A 82 -9.97 7.10 2.39
N ARG A 83 -9.01 6.76 1.51
CA ARG A 83 -7.57 6.95 1.76
C ARG A 83 -7.18 8.41 2.01
N PRO A 84 -7.54 9.41 1.16
CA PRO A 84 -7.18 10.81 1.44
C PRO A 84 -7.74 11.30 2.78
N LEU A 85 -9.00 10.98 3.08
CA LEU A 85 -9.64 11.33 4.34
C LEU A 85 -8.92 10.70 5.53
N GLY A 86 -8.64 9.40 5.44
CA GLY A 86 -7.89 8.67 6.45
C GLY A 86 -6.47 9.19 6.65
N GLY A 87 -5.77 9.54 5.56
CA GLY A 87 -4.46 10.15 5.62
C GLY A 87 -4.46 11.49 6.37
N ILE A 88 -5.46 12.35 6.11
CA ILE A 88 -5.62 13.63 6.84
C ILE A 88 -5.88 13.37 8.33
N ILE A 89 -6.79 12.45 8.66
CA ILE A 89 -7.15 12.13 10.05
C ILE A 89 -5.96 11.51 10.79
N ILE A 90 -5.33 10.49 10.23
CA ILE A 90 -4.20 9.77 10.82
C ILE A 90 -3.00 10.69 10.97
N ALA A 91 -2.72 11.57 10.00
CA ALA A 91 -1.67 12.58 10.13
C ALA A 91 -1.98 13.59 11.24
N HIS A 92 -3.20 14.14 11.27
CA HIS A 92 -3.60 15.14 12.27
C HIS A 92 -3.52 14.60 13.70
N PHE A 93 -4.08 13.41 13.93
CA PHE A 93 -4.01 12.77 15.23
C PHE A 93 -2.62 12.18 15.50
N GLY A 94 -1.84 11.87 14.46
CA GLY A 94 -0.45 11.43 14.59
C GLY A 94 0.42 12.53 15.18
N ASP A 95 0.20 13.77 14.76
CA ASP A 95 0.93 14.93 15.27
C ASP A 95 0.47 15.34 16.68
N LYS A 96 -0.81 15.11 17.05
CA LYS A 96 -1.35 15.45 18.38
C LYS A 96 -1.18 14.37 19.46
N LEU A 97 -1.49 13.11 19.13
CA LEU A 97 -1.53 11.97 20.07
C LEU A 97 -0.24 11.13 20.04
N GLY A 98 0.64 11.41 19.07
CA GLY A 98 1.88 10.71 18.82
C GLY A 98 1.75 9.72 17.68
N ARG A 99 2.66 9.85 16.70
CA ARG A 99 2.68 9.04 15.46
C ARG A 99 2.74 7.54 15.74
N LYS A 100 3.40 7.14 16.84
CA LYS A 100 3.46 5.74 17.31
C LYS A 100 2.07 5.11 17.48
N LYS A 101 1.18 5.78 18.22
CA LYS A 101 -0.16 5.25 18.51
C LYS A 101 -1.02 5.18 17.24
N MET A 102 -0.92 6.22 16.41
CA MET A 102 -1.68 6.28 15.16
C MET A 102 -1.21 5.27 14.12
N PHE A 103 0.09 4.97 14.08
CA PHE A 103 0.63 3.95 13.20
C PHE A 103 0.19 2.53 13.61
N SER A 104 0.24 2.21 14.91
CA SER A 104 -0.32 0.96 15.40
C SER A 104 -1.83 0.86 15.18
N LEU A 105 -2.54 1.99 15.30
CA LEU A 105 -3.97 2.06 15.01
C LEU A 105 -4.27 1.82 13.52
N SER A 106 -3.46 2.34 12.60
CA SER A 106 -3.58 2.10 11.15
C SER A 106 -3.60 0.60 10.84
N ILE A 107 -2.55 -0.12 11.25
CA ILE A 107 -2.42 -1.56 10.98
C ILE A 107 -3.53 -2.35 11.68
N PHE A 108 -3.94 -1.95 12.88
CA PHE A 108 -5.08 -2.56 13.56
C PHE A 108 -6.41 -2.35 12.81
N LEU A 109 -6.67 -1.13 12.33
CA LEU A 109 -7.81 -0.78 11.48
C LEU A 109 -7.73 -1.38 10.08
N MET A 110 -6.60 -1.99 9.73
CA MET A 110 -6.49 -2.81 8.54
C MET A 110 -6.79 -4.29 8.84
N ALA A 111 -6.06 -4.88 9.79
CA ALA A 111 -6.11 -6.31 10.09
C ALA A 111 -7.46 -6.78 10.64
N VAL A 112 -8.07 -6.00 11.54
CA VAL A 112 -9.34 -6.38 12.17
C VAL A 112 -10.47 -6.39 11.14
N PRO A 113 -10.68 -5.34 10.32
CA PRO A 113 -11.66 -5.43 9.24
C PRO A 113 -11.40 -6.56 8.25
N THR A 114 -10.15 -6.91 7.92
CA THR A 114 -9.85 -8.07 7.06
C THR A 114 -10.37 -9.36 7.70
N LEU A 115 -10.08 -9.58 8.98
CA LEU A 115 -10.58 -10.74 9.70
C LEU A 115 -12.12 -10.77 9.74
N VAL A 116 -12.74 -9.61 10.01
CA VAL A 116 -14.20 -9.49 10.02
C VAL A 116 -14.79 -9.83 8.66
N ILE A 117 -14.20 -9.38 7.55
CA ILE A 117 -14.66 -9.73 6.18
C ILE A 117 -14.68 -11.25 5.99
N GLY A 118 -13.65 -11.97 6.44
CA GLY A 118 -13.62 -13.44 6.38
C GLY A 118 -14.71 -14.12 7.22
N LEU A 119 -15.24 -13.44 8.23
CA LEU A 119 -16.28 -13.94 9.12
C LEU A 119 -17.69 -13.40 8.80
N LEU A 120 -17.83 -12.48 7.83
CA LEU A 120 -19.11 -11.86 7.51
C LEU A 120 -20.13 -12.91 7.01
N PRO A 121 -21.39 -12.82 7.46
CA PRO A 121 -22.48 -13.58 6.84
C PRO A 121 -22.78 -13.02 5.43
N THR A 122 -23.26 -13.90 4.55
CA THR A 122 -23.57 -13.57 3.15
C THR A 122 -24.94 -12.90 3.03
N TYR A 123 -25.27 -12.41 1.82
CA TYR A 123 -26.57 -11.80 1.53
C TYR A 123 -27.73 -12.75 1.83
N ALA A 124 -27.56 -14.05 1.61
CA ALA A 124 -28.58 -15.05 1.93
C ALA A 124 -28.95 -15.09 3.43
N ALA A 125 -28.02 -14.73 4.32
CA ALA A 125 -28.23 -14.79 5.77
C ALA A 125 -28.74 -13.47 6.37
N ILE A 126 -28.23 -12.32 5.90
CA ILE A 126 -28.51 -11.00 6.51
C ILE A 126 -28.99 -9.92 5.51
N GLY A 127 -29.24 -10.30 4.26
CA GLY A 127 -29.73 -9.41 3.22
C GLY A 127 -28.80 -8.21 2.97
N VAL A 128 -29.40 -7.02 2.84
CA VAL A 128 -28.71 -5.76 2.51
C VAL A 128 -27.67 -5.35 3.57
N ALA A 129 -27.73 -5.90 4.79
CA ALA A 129 -26.69 -5.65 5.78
C ALA A 129 -25.32 -6.22 5.36
N ALA A 130 -25.27 -7.31 4.58
CA ALA A 130 -24.01 -7.91 4.12
C ALA A 130 -23.14 -6.94 3.29
N PRO A 131 -23.64 -6.36 2.18
CA PRO A 131 -22.85 -5.42 1.37
C PRO A 131 -22.55 -4.10 2.11
N LEU A 132 -23.42 -3.67 3.03
CA LEU A 132 -23.17 -2.47 3.85
C LEU A 132 -22.05 -2.70 4.87
N LEU A 133 -22.01 -3.85 5.54
CA LEU A 133 -20.92 -4.21 6.44
C LEU A 133 -19.62 -4.39 5.65
N LEU A 134 -19.67 -5.03 4.48
CA LEU A 134 -18.53 -5.14 3.59
C LEU A 134 -17.99 -3.76 3.20
N LEU A 135 -18.88 -2.83 2.80
CA LEU A 135 -18.51 -1.45 2.51
C LEU A 135 -17.87 -0.76 3.72
N ALA A 136 -18.47 -0.88 4.91
CA ALA A 136 -17.93 -0.29 6.13
C ALA A 136 -16.51 -0.80 6.44
N MET A 137 -16.30 -2.13 6.34
CA MET A 137 -14.97 -2.72 6.53
C MET A 137 -13.96 -2.18 5.50
N ARG A 138 -14.38 -2.03 4.23
CA ARG A 138 -13.49 -1.51 3.17
C ARG A 138 -13.17 -0.03 3.32
N VAL A 139 -14.10 0.78 3.79
CA VAL A 139 -13.86 2.18 4.11
C VAL A 139 -12.90 2.31 5.30
N LEU A 140 -13.04 1.48 6.34
CA LEU A 140 -12.12 1.46 7.48
C LEU A 140 -10.69 1.08 7.05
N GLN A 141 -10.54 0.01 6.27
CA GLN A 141 -9.23 -0.39 5.69
C GLN A 141 -8.64 0.71 4.82
N GLY A 142 -9.47 1.33 3.98
CA GLY A 142 -9.07 2.43 3.11
C GLY A 142 -8.55 3.63 3.90
N ALA A 143 -9.25 4.00 4.97
CA ALA A 143 -8.85 5.10 5.83
C ALA A 143 -7.52 4.82 6.56
N ALA A 144 -7.22 3.57 6.93
CA ALA A 144 -5.96 3.20 7.58
C ALA A 144 -4.73 3.54 6.70
N ILE A 145 -4.77 3.18 5.42
CA ILE A 145 -3.60 3.20 4.53
C ILE A 145 -3.14 4.62 4.15
N GLY A 146 -4.04 5.61 4.19
CA GLY A 146 -3.91 6.89 3.49
C GLY A 146 -2.65 7.73 3.74
N GLY A 147 -2.00 7.59 4.89
CA GLY A 147 -0.79 8.34 5.25
C GLY A 147 0.47 7.49 5.45
N GLU A 148 0.33 6.17 5.54
CA GLU A 148 1.41 5.25 5.90
C GLU A 148 2.41 5.08 4.76
N MET A 149 1.91 4.86 3.54
CA MET A 149 2.71 4.57 2.34
C MET A 149 3.62 5.73 1.89
N PRO A 150 3.10 6.95 1.65
CA PRO A 150 3.95 8.09 1.29
C PRO A 150 4.94 8.45 2.40
N GLY A 151 4.52 8.28 3.66
CA GLY A 151 5.39 8.48 4.83
C GLY A 151 6.57 7.52 4.85
N ALA A 152 6.35 6.25 4.50
CA ALA A 152 7.41 5.24 4.41
C ALA A 152 8.42 5.55 3.29
N TRP A 153 7.97 5.99 2.11
CA TRP A 153 8.88 6.39 1.03
C TRP A 153 9.76 7.58 1.41
N VAL A 154 9.16 8.64 1.99
CA VAL A 154 9.93 9.81 2.46
C VAL A 154 10.91 9.39 3.54
N PHE A 155 10.46 8.59 4.49
CA PHE A 155 11.31 8.10 5.58
C PHE A 155 12.53 7.34 5.06
N VAL A 156 12.32 6.37 4.16
CA VAL A 156 13.42 5.58 3.59
C VAL A 156 14.36 6.49 2.79
N ALA A 157 13.83 7.42 2.01
CA ALA A 157 14.64 8.37 1.24
C ALA A 157 15.49 9.28 2.13
N GLU A 158 14.99 9.68 3.31
CA GLU A 158 15.72 10.52 4.26
C GLU A 158 16.78 9.75 5.09
N HIS A 159 16.58 8.45 5.32
CA HIS A 159 17.42 7.66 6.23
C HIS A 159 18.46 6.79 5.53
N VAL A 160 18.24 6.50 4.25
CA VAL A 160 19.19 5.76 3.43
C VAL A 160 20.26 6.73 2.91
N PRO A 161 21.54 6.30 2.84
CA PRO A 161 22.61 7.11 2.26
C PRO A 161 22.25 7.65 0.87
N ALA A 162 22.68 8.88 0.55
CA ALA A 162 22.31 9.56 -0.68
C ALA A 162 22.65 8.78 -1.96
N ASN A 163 23.65 7.89 -1.93
CA ASN A 163 24.05 7.04 -3.04
C ASN A 163 23.30 5.70 -3.12
N ARG A 164 22.34 5.44 -2.22
CA ARG A 164 21.57 4.20 -2.14
C ARG A 164 20.06 4.40 -2.04
N TYR A 165 19.60 5.64 -2.19
CA TYR A 165 18.20 5.99 -1.97
C TYR A 165 17.28 5.23 -2.94
N GLY A 166 17.73 4.98 -4.19
CA GLY A 166 17.00 4.21 -5.20
C GLY A 166 16.81 2.75 -4.80
N LEU A 167 17.85 2.08 -4.30
CA LEU A 167 17.77 0.72 -3.77
C LEU A 167 16.88 0.64 -2.53
N GLY A 168 16.94 1.65 -1.66
CA GLY A 168 16.06 1.77 -0.50
C GLY A 168 14.58 1.82 -0.90
N ILE A 169 14.22 2.77 -1.77
CA ILE A 169 12.85 2.92 -2.28
C ILE A 169 12.43 1.69 -3.09
N GLY A 170 13.32 1.14 -3.91
CA GLY A 170 13.08 -0.05 -4.72
C GLY A 170 12.78 -1.28 -3.87
N THR A 171 13.49 -1.47 -2.75
CA THR A 171 13.25 -2.57 -1.80
C THR A 171 11.93 -2.38 -1.05
N LEU A 172 11.61 -1.16 -0.63
CA LEU A 172 10.31 -0.86 -0.02
C LEU A 172 9.16 -1.15 -1.00
N THR A 173 9.32 -0.74 -2.26
CA THR A 173 8.33 -0.98 -3.33
C THR A 173 8.24 -2.47 -3.68
N ALA A 174 9.36 -3.20 -3.64
CA ALA A 174 9.36 -4.65 -3.78
C ALA A 174 8.60 -5.35 -2.64
N GLY A 175 8.64 -4.79 -1.42
CA GLY A 175 7.79 -5.27 -0.31
C GLY A 175 6.30 -5.15 -0.60
N ILE A 176 5.89 -4.02 -1.17
CA ILE A 176 4.51 -3.75 -1.60
C ILE A 176 4.06 -4.76 -2.66
N THR A 177 4.85 -4.92 -3.73
CA THR A 177 4.53 -5.86 -4.81
C THR A 177 4.64 -7.32 -4.35
N GLY A 178 5.49 -7.60 -3.36
CA GLY A 178 5.55 -8.89 -2.66
C GLY A 178 4.23 -9.24 -1.97
N GLY A 179 3.49 -8.24 -1.49
CA GLY A 179 2.12 -8.43 -0.96
C GLY A 179 1.14 -8.91 -2.02
N ILE A 180 1.20 -8.30 -3.21
CA ILE A 180 0.43 -8.72 -4.38
C ILE A 180 0.79 -10.16 -4.79
N LEU A 181 2.07 -10.50 -4.77
CA LEU A 181 2.55 -11.84 -5.08
C LEU A 181 2.02 -12.86 -4.06
N LEU A 182 2.14 -12.56 -2.76
CA LEU A 182 1.62 -13.42 -1.70
C LEU A 182 0.11 -13.64 -1.84
N GLY A 183 -0.65 -12.58 -2.17
CA GLY A 183 -2.08 -12.68 -2.45
C GLY A 183 -2.38 -13.59 -3.64
N SER A 184 -1.58 -13.48 -4.71
CA SER A 184 -1.68 -14.32 -5.91
C SER A 184 -1.40 -15.79 -5.58
N LEU A 185 -0.34 -16.07 -4.81
CA LEU A 185 0.02 -17.43 -4.41
C LEU A 185 -1.06 -18.09 -3.54
N VAL A 186 -1.64 -17.35 -2.59
CA VAL A 186 -2.75 -17.86 -1.77
C VAL A 186 -3.99 -18.12 -2.63
N ALA A 187 -4.31 -17.22 -3.58
CA ALA A 187 -5.43 -17.42 -4.50
C ALA A 187 -5.22 -18.64 -5.42
N ILE A 188 -4.01 -18.84 -5.95
CA ILE A 188 -3.64 -20.04 -6.72
C ILE A 188 -3.83 -21.29 -5.87
N ALA A 189 -3.25 -21.32 -4.66
CA ALA A 189 -3.37 -22.47 -3.77
C ALA A 189 -4.84 -22.83 -3.52
N LEU A 190 -5.69 -21.84 -3.18
CA LEU A 190 -7.11 -22.07 -2.96
C LEU A 190 -7.82 -22.63 -4.20
N ASN A 191 -7.60 -22.04 -5.38
CA ASN A 191 -8.28 -22.48 -6.61
C ASN A 191 -7.72 -23.80 -7.18
N SER A 192 -6.55 -24.24 -6.73
CA SER A 192 -5.99 -25.55 -7.08
C SER A 192 -6.44 -26.66 -6.12
N TYR A 193 -6.67 -26.35 -4.85
CA TYR A 193 -7.11 -27.34 -3.86
C TYR A 193 -8.62 -27.49 -3.74
N TYR A 194 -9.39 -26.43 -4.00
CA TYR A 194 -10.85 -26.41 -3.85
C TYR A 194 -11.54 -26.23 -5.19
N SER A 195 -12.68 -26.90 -5.36
CA SER A 195 -13.56 -26.69 -6.51
C SER A 195 -14.23 -25.30 -6.47
N PRO A 196 -14.70 -24.76 -7.61
CA PRO A 196 -15.40 -23.47 -7.63
C PRO A 196 -16.60 -23.40 -6.69
N ALA A 197 -17.29 -24.52 -6.46
CA ALA A 197 -18.40 -24.61 -5.52
C ALA A 197 -17.95 -24.49 -4.06
N GLU A 198 -16.88 -25.19 -3.66
CA GLU A 198 -16.28 -25.08 -2.32
C GLU A 198 -15.69 -23.70 -2.06
N VAL A 199 -15.11 -23.07 -3.10
CA VAL A 199 -14.62 -21.69 -3.03
C VAL A 199 -15.77 -20.74 -2.75
N ALA A 200 -16.91 -20.88 -3.42
CA ALA A 200 -18.09 -20.06 -3.18
C ALA A 200 -18.74 -20.34 -1.81
N ASP A 201 -18.65 -21.57 -1.31
CA ASP A 201 -19.26 -21.96 -0.04
C ASP A 201 -18.47 -21.42 1.17
N PHE A 202 -17.21 -21.83 1.32
CA PHE A 202 -16.41 -21.48 2.50
C PHE A 202 -14.97 -21.07 2.20
N ALA A 203 -14.34 -21.56 1.13
CA ALA A 203 -12.90 -21.40 0.96
C ALA A 203 -12.49 -19.94 0.68
N TRP A 204 -13.41 -19.10 0.16
CA TRP A 204 -13.20 -17.66 0.01
C TRP A 204 -12.91 -16.94 1.32
N ARG A 205 -13.29 -17.50 2.48
CA ARG A 205 -13.06 -16.90 3.82
C ARG A 205 -11.61 -17.05 4.27
N ILE A 206 -10.96 -18.15 3.89
CA ILE A 206 -9.59 -18.51 4.28
C ILE A 206 -8.57 -17.38 4.04
N PRO A 207 -8.47 -16.75 2.85
CA PRO A 207 -7.45 -15.74 2.60
C PRO A 207 -7.67 -14.47 3.44
N PHE A 208 -8.92 -14.09 3.72
CA PHE A 208 -9.22 -12.96 4.60
C PHE A 208 -8.86 -13.26 6.06
N ILE A 209 -9.14 -14.46 6.55
CA ILE A 209 -8.76 -14.88 7.91
C ILE A 209 -7.24 -14.93 8.03
N LEU A 210 -6.56 -15.52 7.04
CA LEU A 210 -5.09 -15.58 6.98
C LEU A 210 -4.47 -14.17 6.99
N GLY A 211 -5.00 -13.26 6.16
CA GLY A 211 -4.58 -11.85 6.10
C GLY A 211 -4.77 -11.13 7.43
N GLY A 212 -5.94 -11.30 8.05
CA GLY A 212 -6.23 -10.74 9.37
C GLY A 212 -5.27 -11.25 10.45
N VAL A 213 -4.99 -12.56 10.49
CA VAL A 213 -4.02 -13.14 11.43
C VAL A 213 -2.61 -12.60 11.18
N PHE A 214 -2.14 -12.56 9.94
CA PHE A 214 -0.84 -11.98 9.63
C PHE A 214 -0.76 -10.49 9.97
N GLY A 215 -1.83 -9.74 9.73
CA GLY A 215 -1.95 -8.35 10.12
C GLY A 215 -1.82 -8.16 11.64
N LEU A 216 -2.51 -8.97 12.44
CA LEU A 216 -2.41 -8.94 13.91
C LEU A 216 -1.01 -9.33 14.41
N VAL A 217 -0.38 -10.32 13.78
CA VAL A 217 1.01 -10.69 14.06
C VAL A 217 1.96 -9.53 13.72
N SER A 218 1.72 -8.80 12.64
CA SER A 218 2.50 -7.61 12.27
C SER A 218 2.35 -6.47 13.28
N VAL A 219 1.13 -6.22 13.78
CA VAL A 219 0.89 -5.28 14.89
C VAL A 219 1.74 -5.69 16.10
N TYR A 220 1.73 -6.97 16.45
CA TYR A 220 2.50 -7.50 17.56
C TYR A 220 4.00 -7.37 17.34
N LEU A 221 4.54 -7.74 16.17
CA LEU A 221 5.96 -7.63 15.85
C LEU A 221 6.46 -6.18 15.89
N ARG A 222 5.61 -5.22 15.47
CA ARG A 222 5.93 -3.80 15.51
C ARG A 222 6.01 -3.20 16.91
N ARG A 223 5.50 -3.88 17.94
CA ARG A 223 5.73 -3.44 19.33
C ARG A 223 7.19 -3.54 19.76
N PHE A 224 7.97 -4.42 19.13
CA PHE A 224 9.39 -4.61 19.43
C PHE A 224 10.33 -3.71 18.61
N LEU A 225 9.74 -2.89 17.73
CA LEU A 225 10.44 -1.95 16.85
C LEU A 225 10.47 -0.52 17.39
N GLN A 226 9.95 -0.32 18.59
CA GLN A 226 9.56 0.98 19.14
C GLN A 226 10.73 1.91 19.50
N GLU A 227 11.94 1.59 19.05
CA GLU A 227 13.18 2.33 19.31
C GLU A 227 13.94 2.68 18.03
N THR A 228 13.33 2.55 16.85
CA THR A 228 14.00 3.00 15.63
C THR A 228 14.08 4.54 15.59
N PRO A 229 15.21 5.11 15.11
CA PRO A 229 15.41 6.56 14.99
C PRO A 229 14.26 7.30 14.31
N VAL A 230 13.49 6.59 13.46
CA VAL A 230 12.24 7.00 12.79
C VAL A 230 11.28 7.75 13.71
N PHE A 231 10.91 7.14 14.83
CA PHE A 231 9.88 7.68 15.71
C PHE A 231 10.42 8.79 16.61
N GLN A 232 11.72 8.77 16.87
CA GLN A 232 12.40 9.81 17.62
C GLN A 232 12.52 11.07 16.75
N ASP A 233 13.04 10.97 15.53
CA ASP A 233 13.24 12.13 14.64
C ASP A 233 11.92 12.80 14.22
N LEU A 234 10.89 11.98 13.96
CA LEU A 234 9.51 12.46 13.75
C LEU A 234 8.92 13.18 14.97
N ALA A 235 9.35 12.81 16.19
CA ALA A 235 8.94 13.47 17.42
C ALA A 235 9.80 14.70 17.75
N THR A 236 11.06 14.78 17.31
CA THR A 236 11.95 15.93 17.53
C THR A 236 11.64 17.09 16.58
N ARG A 237 11.18 16.81 15.35
CA ARG A 237 10.71 17.84 14.39
C ARG A 237 9.40 18.53 14.80
N ARG A 238 8.86 18.23 16.01
CA ARG A 238 7.64 18.79 16.64
C ARG A 238 7.50 20.31 16.62
N ASN A 239 8.59 21.04 16.47
CA ASN A 239 8.63 22.47 16.81
C ASN A 239 8.61 23.44 15.63
N VAL A 240 8.60 22.99 14.37
CA VAL A 240 8.82 23.92 13.22
C VAL A 240 7.57 24.17 12.35
N ALA A 241 6.57 23.28 12.29
CA ALA A 241 5.42 23.49 11.40
C ALA A 241 4.12 23.75 12.19
N ARG A 242 3.81 25.03 12.42
CA ARG A 242 2.58 25.51 13.09
C ARG A 242 1.35 25.56 12.17
N GLU A 243 1.49 25.24 10.89
CA GLU A 243 0.40 25.25 9.90
C GLU A 243 0.38 23.95 9.10
N LEU A 244 -0.82 23.45 8.76
CA LEU A 244 -0.98 22.37 7.78
C LEU A 244 -0.43 22.86 6.43
N PRO A 245 0.73 22.37 5.95
CA PRO A 245 1.45 22.94 4.81
C PRO A 245 0.77 22.67 3.47
N VAL A 246 -0.41 22.04 3.49
CA VAL A 246 -1.23 21.77 2.30
C VAL A 246 -1.56 23.06 1.55
N LYS A 247 -1.88 24.14 2.28
CA LYS A 247 -2.21 25.43 1.66
C LYS A 247 -1.00 26.07 0.96
N THR A 248 0.18 25.97 1.56
CA THR A 248 1.44 26.47 0.99
C THR A 248 1.84 25.64 -0.23
N ILE A 249 1.81 24.31 -0.13
CA ILE A 249 2.12 23.39 -1.23
C ILE A 249 1.19 23.64 -2.43
N LEU A 250 -0.12 23.75 -2.19
CA LEU A 250 -1.12 24.01 -3.23
C LEU A 250 -1.08 25.45 -3.76
N ARG A 251 -0.38 26.38 -3.13
CA ARG A 251 -0.25 27.77 -3.61
C ARG A 251 1.06 27.98 -4.35
N GLU A 252 2.16 27.48 -3.81
CA GLU A 252 3.53 27.77 -4.25
C GLU A 252 4.12 26.67 -5.14
N HIS A 253 3.60 25.45 -5.07
CA HIS A 253 4.14 24.29 -5.80
C HIS A 253 3.12 23.57 -6.69
N ARG A 254 2.11 24.28 -7.21
CA ARG A 254 1.01 23.71 -8.03
C ARG A 254 1.49 22.85 -9.19
N ALA A 255 2.50 23.31 -9.95
CA ALA A 255 3.03 22.58 -11.09
C ALA A 255 3.68 21.25 -10.67
N ALA A 256 4.44 21.25 -9.57
CA ALA A 256 5.03 20.04 -9.03
C ALA A 256 3.97 19.06 -8.50
N VAL A 257 2.93 19.58 -7.83
CA VAL A 257 1.79 18.76 -7.36
C VAL A 257 1.08 18.08 -8.53
N VAL A 258 0.79 18.80 -9.60
CA VAL A 258 0.15 18.23 -10.80
C VAL A 258 1.05 17.19 -11.44
N LEU A 259 2.34 17.47 -11.63
CA LEU A 259 3.28 16.53 -12.22
C LEU A 259 3.40 15.24 -11.41
N VAL A 260 3.62 15.35 -10.09
CA VAL A 260 3.72 14.18 -9.20
C VAL A 260 2.39 13.43 -9.13
N GLY A 261 1.26 14.15 -9.14
CA GLY A 261 -0.07 13.56 -9.22
C GLY A 261 -0.27 12.73 -10.49
N LEU A 262 0.15 13.26 -11.65
CA LEU A 262 0.08 12.55 -12.93
C LEU A 262 1.01 11.34 -12.97
N LEU A 263 2.24 11.46 -12.47
CA LEU A 263 3.18 10.32 -12.38
C LEU A 263 2.63 9.21 -11.46
N THR A 264 2.05 9.60 -10.33
CA THR A 264 1.43 8.65 -9.38
C THR A 264 0.17 8.03 -9.96
N TRP A 265 -0.59 8.77 -10.77
CA TRP A 265 -1.73 8.24 -11.53
C TRP A 265 -1.26 7.17 -12.49
N VAL A 266 -0.24 7.44 -13.32
CA VAL A 266 0.27 6.47 -14.30
C VAL A 266 0.72 5.19 -13.61
N LEU A 267 1.47 5.30 -12.50
CA LEU A 267 1.85 4.15 -11.69
C LEU A 267 0.63 3.35 -11.18
N SER A 268 -0.34 4.06 -10.60
CA SER A 268 -1.54 3.43 -10.03
C SER A 268 -2.38 2.75 -11.11
N ALA A 269 -2.56 3.40 -12.27
CA ALA A 269 -3.29 2.87 -13.40
C ALA A 269 -2.58 1.64 -13.99
N ALA A 270 -1.26 1.68 -14.14
CA ALA A 270 -0.49 0.54 -14.61
C ALA A 270 -0.65 -0.67 -13.69
N ILE A 271 -0.51 -0.50 -12.37
CA ILE A 271 -0.67 -1.60 -11.42
C ILE A 271 -2.12 -2.12 -11.43
N VAL A 272 -3.12 -1.24 -11.35
CA VAL A 272 -4.52 -1.66 -11.27
C VAL A 272 -4.96 -2.37 -12.55
N VAL A 273 -4.67 -1.79 -13.72
CA VAL A 273 -5.11 -2.34 -15.00
C VAL A 273 -4.30 -3.59 -15.37
N VAL A 274 -2.96 -3.51 -15.31
CA VAL A 274 -2.08 -4.58 -15.82
C VAL A 274 -1.95 -5.74 -14.84
N ILE A 275 -1.93 -5.50 -13.53
CA ILE A 275 -1.71 -6.57 -12.53
C ILE A 275 -3.01 -7.01 -11.86
N LEU A 276 -3.89 -6.08 -11.50
CA LEU A 276 -5.09 -6.43 -10.72
C LEU A 276 -6.28 -6.84 -11.61
N MET A 277 -6.51 -6.14 -12.73
CA MET A 277 -7.67 -6.40 -13.59
C MET A 277 -7.41 -7.46 -14.66
N THR A 278 -6.17 -7.62 -15.14
CA THR A 278 -5.81 -8.62 -16.17
C THR A 278 -6.29 -10.04 -15.84
N PRO A 279 -6.14 -10.59 -14.63
CA PRO A 279 -6.64 -11.94 -14.33
C PRO A 279 -8.17 -12.04 -14.52
N THR A 280 -8.91 -11.05 -14.02
CA THR A 280 -10.38 -11.00 -14.18
C THR A 280 -10.78 -10.88 -15.64
N TYR A 281 -10.06 -10.07 -16.41
CA TYR A 281 -10.29 -9.88 -17.84
C TYR A 281 -10.03 -11.17 -18.64
N LEU A 282 -8.91 -11.85 -18.40
CA LEU A 282 -8.57 -13.13 -19.04
C LEU A 282 -9.62 -14.21 -18.73
N GLN A 283 -10.10 -14.27 -17.49
CA GLN A 283 -11.13 -15.23 -17.08
C GLN A 283 -12.49 -14.93 -17.73
N LYS A 284 -12.94 -13.67 -17.77
CA LYS A 284 -14.28 -13.34 -18.27
C LYS A 284 -14.36 -13.23 -19.79
N VAL A 285 -13.39 -12.58 -20.44
CA VAL A 285 -13.46 -12.27 -21.87
C VAL A 285 -12.85 -13.39 -22.70
N HIS A 286 -11.70 -13.91 -22.25
CA HIS A 286 -10.97 -14.95 -22.97
C HIS A 286 -11.25 -16.37 -22.45
N GLN A 287 -12.07 -16.50 -21.40
CA GLN A 287 -12.44 -17.80 -20.80
C GLN A 287 -11.21 -18.64 -20.40
N VAL A 288 -10.11 -17.96 -20.04
CA VAL A 288 -8.89 -18.62 -19.57
C VAL A 288 -9.16 -19.25 -18.20
N PRO A 289 -8.72 -20.49 -17.95
CA PRO A 289 -8.87 -21.12 -16.64
C PRO A 289 -8.32 -20.24 -15.51
N VAL A 290 -9.05 -20.18 -14.38
CA VAL A 290 -8.71 -19.32 -13.23
C VAL A 290 -7.28 -19.54 -12.76
N THR A 291 -6.87 -20.81 -12.61
CA THR A 291 -5.53 -21.18 -12.16
C THR A 291 -4.44 -20.66 -13.09
N LEU A 292 -4.59 -20.85 -14.41
CA LEU A 292 -3.61 -20.40 -15.40
C LEU A 292 -3.50 -18.86 -15.44
N ALA A 293 -4.63 -18.15 -15.34
CA ALA A 293 -4.65 -16.69 -15.29
C ALA A 293 -3.95 -16.16 -14.02
N LEU A 294 -4.15 -16.81 -12.87
CA LEU A 294 -3.49 -16.44 -11.62
C LEU A 294 -1.99 -16.79 -11.61
N GLU A 295 -1.59 -17.94 -12.18
CA GLU A 295 -0.18 -18.33 -12.33
C GLU A 295 0.59 -17.34 -13.20
N ALA A 296 0.03 -16.97 -14.36
CA ALA A 296 0.62 -15.95 -15.23
C ALA A 296 0.77 -14.61 -14.50
N ASN A 297 -0.24 -14.23 -13.70
CA ASN A 297 -0.19 -13.02 -12.90
C ASN A 297 0.86 -13.08 -11.77
N ALA A 298 1.02 -14.24 -11.13
CA ALA A 298 2.05 -14.44 -10.12
C ALA A 298 3.46 -14.30 -10.71
N VAL A 299 3.69 -14.85 -11.91
CA VAL A 299 4.96 -14.67 -12.63
C VAL A 299 5.18 -13.20 -12.98
N ALA A 300 4.16 -12.51 -13.52
CA ALA A 300 4.26 -11.08 -13.83
C ALA A 300 4.56 -10.24 -12.57
N THR A 301 3.92 -10.55 -11.45
CA THR A 301 4.12 -9.84 -10.17
C THR A 301 5.48 -10.14 -9.55
N LEU A 302 6.00 -11.35 -9.71
CA LEU A 302 7.36 -11.70 -9.31
C LEU A 302 8.39 -10.90 -10.12
N MET A 303 8.21 -10.84 -11.44
CA MET A 303 9.08 -10.02 -12.30
C MET A 303 9.01 -8.54 -11.95
N LEU A 304 7.82 -8.02 -11.63
CA LEU A 304 7.64 -6.65 -11.13
C LEU A 304 8.41 -6.44 -9.82
N THR A 305 8.30 -7.37 -8.87
CA THR A 305 8.97 -7.30 -7.57
C THR A 305 10.49 -7.27 -7.70
N LEU A 306 11.04 -8.16 -8.53
CA LEU A 306 12.47 -8.16 -8.86
C LEU A 306 12.86 -6.87 -9.61
N GLY A 307 12.01 -6.44 -10.54
CA GLY A 307 12.17 -5.20 -11.29
C GLY A 307 12.29 -3.96 -10.39
N CYS A 308 11.49 -3.85 -9.33
CA CYS A 308 11.59 -2.74 -8.37
C CYS A 308 12.97 -2.66 -7.71
N VAL A 309 13.56 -3.80 -7.33
CA VAL A 309 14.91 -3.84 -6.74
C VAL A 309 15.97 -3.53 -7.80
N LEU A 310 15.87 -4.14 -8.98
CA LEU A 310 16.83 -3.96 -10.08
C LEU A 310 16.85 -2.51 -10.59
N VAL A 311 15.69 -1.90 -10.79
CA VAL A 311 15.54 -0.50 -11.21
C VAL A 311 15.98 0.45 -10.11
N GLY A 312 15.72 0.12 -8.84
CA GLY A 312 16.24 0.88 -7.69
C GLY A 312 17.78 0.90 -7.67
N TRP A 313 18.40 -0.28 -7.82
CA TRP A 313 19.87 -0.41 -7.94
C TRP A 313 20.41 0.32 -9.16
N ALA A 314 19.76 0.17 -10.32
CA ALA A 314 20.17 0.84 -11.55
C ALA A 314 20.08 2.37 -11.41
N SER A 315 19.06 2.87 -10.71
CA SER A 315 18.88 4.31 -10.46
C SER A 315 20.02 4.87 -9.61
N ASP A 316 20.50 4.11 -8.62
CA ASP A 316 21.67 4.48 -7.82
C ASP A 316 22.97 4.45 -8.64
N ARG A 317 23.08 3.53 -9.61
CA ARG A 317 24.31 3.32 -10.38
C ARG A 317 24.45 4.24 -11.59
N PHE A 318 23.36 4.44 -12.33
CA PHE A 318 23.33 5.14 -13.62
C PHE A 318 22.57 6.48 -13.56
N GLY A 319 21.89 6.75 -12.46
CA GLY A 319 21.07 7.95 -12.26
C GLY A 319 19.65 7.78 -12.79
N THR A 320 18.67 8.33 -12.05
CA THR A 320 17.23 8.17 -12.31
C THR A 320 16.82 8.57 -13.73
N ARG A 321 17.39 9.65 -14.27
CA ARG A 321 17.05 10.12 -15.62
C ARG A 321 17.45 9.12 -16.71
N ALA A 322 18.62 8.51 -16.59
CA ALA A 322 19.11 7.55 -17.58
C ALA A 322 18.35 6.22 -17.53
N VAL A 323 17.82 5.86 -16.35
CA VAL A 323 17.02 4.63 -16.17
C VAL A 323 15.57 4.81 -16.60
N MET A 324 15.04 6.03 -16.56
CA MET A 324 13.68 6.34 -17.03
C MET A 324 13.57 6.53 -18.55
N LEU A 325 14.69 6.79 -19.24
CA LEU A 325 14.77 6.97 -20.70
C LEU A 325 15.09 5.64 -21.40
#